data_AF-A0A3S0N1C1-F1
#
_entry.id   AF-A0A3S0N1C1-F1
#
_cell.length_a   1.000
_cell.length_b   1.000
_cell.length_c   1.000
_cell.angle_alpha   90.00
_cell.angle_beta   90.00
_cell.angle_gamma   90.00
#
_symmetry.space_group_name_H-M   'P 1'
#
loop_
_entity.id
_entity.type
_entity.pdbx_description
1 polymer ?
#
loop_
_entity_poly.entity_id
_entity_poly.type
_entity_poly.pdbx_seq_one_letter_code
_entity_poly.pdbx_strand_id
1 'polypeptide(L)' 'MNLMDKNLQLNVFVSDIFKQSKSKGQIYYTTGTHYFNNYYDARRLNLSATYTFGNKKIKGADRNVKFDEKNRAN' A
#
# COMPACT_ATOMS: atom_id res chain seq x y z
N MET A 1 -11.14 18.94 5.03
CA MET A 1 -12.10 17.82 4.97
C MET A 1 -11.45 16.60 5.62
N ASN A 2 -11.96 16.11 6.75
CA ASN A 2 -11.53 14.81 7.31
C ASN A 2 -12.55 13.76 6.88
N LEU A 3 -12.14 12.79 6.07
CA LEU A 3 -12.98 11.66 5.70
C LEU A 3 -12.95 10.62 6.83
N MET A 4 -14.13 10.21 7.30
CA MET A 4 -14.36 9.10 8.24
C MET A 4 -13.31 9.00 9.36
N ASP A 5 -13.08 10.07 10.12
CA ASP A 5 -12.12 10.11 11.24
C ASP A 5 -10.69 9.65 10.90
N LYS A 6 -10.23 9.92 9.66
CA LYS A 6 -8.92 9.46 9.15
C LYS A 6 -8.80 7.92 9.14
N ASN A 7 -9.92 7.21 8.98
CA ASN A 7 -9.97 5.75 8.83
C ASN A 7 -10.06 5.30 7.37
N LEU A 8 -10.41 6.22 6.47
CA LEU A 8 -10.45 5.98 5.03
C LEU A 8 -9.18 6.51 4.38
N GLN A 9 -8.48 5.66 3.64
CA GLN A 9 -7.33 6.00 2.82
C GLN A 9 -7.66 5.73 1.36
N LEU A 10 -7.36 6.69 0.49
CA LEU A 10 -7.50 6.58 -0.95
C LEU A 10 -6.11 6.59 -1.58
N ASN A 11 -5.82 5.66 -2.48
CA ASN A 11 -4.58 5.64 -3.23
C ASN A 11 -4.88 5.57 -4.73
N VAL A 12 -4.07 6.32 -5.49
CA VAL A 12 -4.07 6.29 -6.95
C VAL A 12 -2.66 5.94 -7.39
N PHE A 13 -2.53 4.90 -8.20
CA PHE A 13 -1.26 4.47 -8.76
C PHE A 13 -1.38 4.37 -10.28
N VAL A 14 -0.48 5.06 -10.97
CA VAL A 14 -0.40 5.05 -12.43
C VAL A 14 0.95 4.45 -12.83
N SER A 15 0.94 3.44 -13.69
CA SER A 15 2.16 2.83 -14.23
C SER A 15 2.35 3.15 -15.71
N ASP A 16 3.61 3.18 -16.13
CA ASP A 16 4.02 3.29 -17.54
C ASP A 16 3.45 4.53 -18.26
N ILE A 17 3.38 5.68 -17.57
CA ILE A 17 2.79 6.94 -18.08
C ILE A 17 3.35 7.31 -19.47
N PHE A 18 4.66 7.13 -19.65
CA PHE A 18 5.36 7.47 -20.90
C PHE A 18 5.51 6.30 -21.87
N LYS A 19 4.80 5.18 -21.63
CA LYS A 19 4.83 3.99 -22.50
C LYS A 19 6.26 3.47 -22.74
N GLN A 20 7.04 3.37 -21.67
CA GLN A 20 8.44 2.94 -21.70
C GLN A 20 8.59 1.42 -21.67
N SER A 21 7.55 0.70 -21.25
CA SER A 21 7.54 -0.77 -21.29
C SER A 21 7.51 -1.27 -22.74
N LYS A 22 8.69 -1.39 -23.35
CA LYS A 22 8.89 -1.85 -24.72
C LYS A 22 9.90 -2.99 -24.70
N SER A 23 9.65 -4.01 -25.50
CA SER A 23 10.60 -5.10 -25.70
C SER A 23 11.04 -5.11 -27.15
N LYS A 24 12.28 -4.65 -27.38
CA LYS A 24 12.92 -4.59 -28.69
C LYS A 24 14.29 -5.21 -28.57
N GLY A 25 14.69 -5.95 -29.59
CA GLY A 25 16.03 -6.51 -29.61
C GLY A 25 16.39 -7.04 -30.97
N GLN A 26 17.69 -7.25 -31.10
CA GLN A 26 18.31 -7.81 -32.27
C GLN A 26 19.24 -8.92 -31.81
N ILE A 27 19.27 -10.01 -32.55
CA ILE A 27 20.10 -11.17 -32.28
C ILE A 27 20.98 -11.39 -33.50
N TYR A 28 22.28 -11.41 -33.28
CA TYR A 28 23.27 -11.58 -34.33
C TYR A 28 23.70 -13.04 -34.43
N TYR A 29 23.52 -13.62 -35.62
CA TYR A 29 24.06 -14.92 -35.99
C TYR A 29 25.04 -14.76 -37.14
N THR A 30 25.94 -15.73 -37.30
CA THR A 30 26.87 -15.79 -38.43
C THR A 30 26.13 -15.81 -39.78
N THR A 31 24.89 -16.31 -39.78
CA THR A 31 24.03 -16.47 -40.98
C THR A 31 23.03 -15.33 -41.17
N GLY A 32 22.96 -14.34 -40.27
CA GLY A 32 22.03 -13.23 -40.39
C GLY A 32 21.68 -12.57 -39.06
N THR A 33 20.97 -11.44 -39.14
CA THR A 33 20.48 -10.73 -37.95
C THR A 33 18.97 -10.90 -37.84
N HIS A 34 18.50 -11.33 -36.68
CA HIS A 34 17.08 -11.43 -36.36
C HIS A 34 16.65 -10.23 -35.54
N TYR A 35 15.45 -9.71 -35.78
CA TYR A 35 14.88 -8.56 -35.08
C TYR A 35 13.55 -8.94 -34.44
N PHE A 36 13.28 -8.42 -33.25
CA PHE A 36 11.96 -8.49 -32.63
C PHE A 36 11.54 -7.12 -32.06
N ASN A 37 10.24 -6.85 -32.13
CA ASN A 37 9.62 -5.64 -31.61
C ASN A 37 8.25 -6.01 -31.05
N ASN A 38 8.22 -6.36 -29.77
CA ASN A 38 7.02 -6.82 -29.10
C ASN A 38 6.30 -5.64 -28.44
N TYR A 39 5.00 -5.57 -28.69
CA TYR A 39 4.11 -4.59 -28.09
C TYR A 39 3.41 -5.17 -26.85
N TYR A 40 3.53 -4.49 -25.73
CA TYR A 40 2.75 -4.76 -24.53
C TYR A 40 2.07 -3.47 -24.07
N ASP A 41 0.79 -3.55 -23.72
CA ASP A 41 0.14 -2.43 -23.03
C ASP A 41 0.37 -2.57 -21.52
N ALA A 42 1.33 -1.80 -21.01
CA ALA A 42 1.68 -1.78 -19.58
C ALA A 42 1.15 -0.55 -18.83
N ARG A 43 0.37 0.30 -19.51
CA ARG A 43 -0.29 1.46 -18.90
C ARG A 43 -1.41 0.97 -18.00
N ARG A 44 -1.32 1.27 -16.71
CA ARG A 44 -2.34 0.86 -15.73
C ARG A 44 -2.66 2.02 -14.82
N LEU A 45 -3.95 2.19 -14.55
CA LEU A 45 -4.48 3.05 -13.51
C LEU A 45 -5.08 2.14 -12.44
N ASN A 46 -4.61 2.25 -11.22
CA ASN A 46 -5.12 1.53 -10.06
C ASN A 46 -5.67 2.54 -9.06
N LEU A 47 -6.95 2.39 -8.72
CA LEU A 47 -7.62 3.14 -7.68
C LEU A 47 -7.91 2.18 -6.54
N SER A 48 -7.48 2.51 -5.33
CA SER A 48 -7.79 1.72 -4.14
C SER A 48 -8.35 2.59 -3.02
N ALA A 49 -9.32 2.03 -2.31
CA ALA A 49 -9.88 2.59 -1.10
C ALA A 49 -9.70 1.56 0.02
N THR A 50 -9.14 2.00 1.14
CA THR A 50 -8.91 1.15 2.30
C THR A 50 -9.57 1.80 3.51
N TYR A 51 -10.51 1.09 4.11
CA TYR A 51 -11.17 1.52 5.34
C TYR A 51 -10.70 0.65 6.52
N THR A 52 -10.21 1.28 7.58
CA THR A 52 -9.72 0.59 8.77
C THR A 52 -10.75 0.63 9.89
N PHE A 53 -11.23 -0.55 10.31
CA PHE A 53 -12.09 -0.71 11.48
C PHE A 53 -11.26 -0.96 12.75
N GLY A 54 -11.68 -0.44 13.91
CA GLY A 54 -11.07 -0.74 15.22
C GLY A 54 -10.96 0.46 16.18
N ASN A 55 -10.82 0.17 17.48
CA ASN A 55 -10.74 1.19 18.54
C ASN A 55 -9.35 1.86 18.58
N LYS A 56 -9.22 3.05 17.97
CA LYS A 56 -8.01 3.91 18.08
C LYS A 56 -7.80 4.49 19.50
N LYS A 57 -8.80 4.40 20.38
CA LYS A 57 -8.86 4.99 21.73
C LYS A 57 -8.52 4.04 22.88
N ILE A 58 -7.83 2.91 22.66
CA ILE A 58 -7.26 2.15 23.79
C ILE A 58 -5.93 2.81 24.21
N LYS A 59 -5.98 4.06 24.65
CA LYS A 59 -4.86 4.80 25.25
C LYS A 59 -5.10 5.11 26.73
N GLY A 60 -5.90 4.28 27.41
CA GLY A 60 -6.32 4.60 28.78
C GLY A 60 -7.09 3.47 29.45
N ALA A 61 -6.66 2.22 29.31
CA ALA A 61 -6.88 1.29 30.42
C ALA A 61 -5.80 1.58 31.46
N ASP A 62 -5.80 2.80 32.02
CA ASP A 62 -5.16 3.04 33.30
C ASP A 62 -5.88 2.09 34.26
N ARG A 63 -5.23 0.97 34.58
CA ARG A 63 -5.61 0.17 35.71
C ARG A 63 -5.42 1.07 36.93
N ASN A 64 -6.46 1.82 37.28
CA ASN A 64 -6.57 2.44 38.59
C ASN A 64 -6.77 1.29 39.59
N VAL A 65 -5.66 0.65 39.97
CA VAL A 65 -5.65 -0.30 41.07
C VAL A 65 -5.82 0.53 42.34
N LYS A 66 -7.07 0.68 42.77
CA LYS A 66 -7.38 1.20 44.11
C LYS A 66 -6.90 0.16 45.12
N PHE A 67 -5.75 0.39 45.72
CA PHE A 67 -5.29 -0.36 46.88
C PHE A 67 -6.04 0.13 48.14
N ASP A 68 -7.34 -0.13 48.21
CA ASP A 68 -8.15 0.13 49.42
C ASP A 68 -7.75 -0.81 50.58
N GLU A 69 -6.87 -1.78 50.32
CA GLU A 69 -6.45 -2.82 51.26
C GLU A 69 -5.08 -2.59 51.93
N LYS A 70 -4.51 -1.38 51.87
CA LYS A 70 -3.23 -1.08 52.53
C LYS A 70 -3.33 -0.96 54.07
N ASN A 71 -4.53 -0.81 54.63
CA ASN A 71 -4.73 -0.53 56.07
C ASN A 71 -5.41 -1.67 56.86
N ARG A 72 -5.46 -2.90 56.35
CA ARG A 72 -6.04 -4.06 57.08
C ARG A 72 -5.01 -4.86 57.89
N ALA A 73 -3.94 -4.20 58.33
CA ALA A 73 -3.00 -4.76 59.31
C ALA A 73 -2.87 -3.77 60.47
N ASN A 74 -3.81 -3.86 61.41
CA ASN A 74 -3.74 -3.26 62.73
C ASN A 74 -4.27 -4.29 63.73
#